data_AF-A0A914TTY8-F1
#
_entry.id   AF-A0A914TTY8-F1
#
_cell.length_a   1.000
_cell.length_b   1.000
_cell.length_c   1.000
_cell.angle_alpha   90.00
_cell.angle_beta   90.00
_cell.angle_gamma   90.00
#
_symmetry.space_group_name_H-M   'P 1'
#
loop_
_entity.id
_entity.type
_entity.pdbx_description
1 polymer ?
#
loop_
_entity_poly.entity_id
_entity_poly.type
_entity_poly.pdbx_seq_one_letter_code
_entity_poly.pdbx_strand_id
1 'polypeptide(L)'
;FEYLRLTSLGVIGALVKNDEEEVIKFLLSTEIIPLSLRIMEQGSELSKTVATFILQKILTDDTGLAYVCQTYERFSHVAMILGKMVINLAKEPSPRLLKHVGKMVINLAKEPSPRLLKHVVRCYSRLSDNNRALQALVQCLPDQLKDDTFKNLLEEDRSIKTYWKALMRNLHLPCDI
;
A
#
# COMPACT_ATOMS: atom_id res chain seq x y z
N PHE A 1 -13.07 -3.06 20.51
CA PHE A 1 -11.62 -2.84 20.34
C PHE A 1 -11.21 -2.24 18.99
N GLU A 2 -11.99 -2.40 17.92
CA GLU A 2 -11.62 -1.87 16.59
C GLU A 2 -11.52 -0.34 16.53
N TYR A 3 -12.49 0.38 17.09
CA TYR A 3 -12.43 1.85 17.19
C TYR A 3 -11.18 2.35 17.94
N LEU A 4 -10.78 1.66 19.00
CA LEU A 4 -9.55 2.00 19.75
C LEU A 4 -8.29 1.84 18.87
N ARG A 5 -8.23 0.75 18.09
CA ARG A 5 -7.13 0.53 17.13
C ARG A 5 -7.11 1.63 16.07
N LEU A 6 -8.27 1.97 15.51
CA LEU A 6 -8.38 3.01 14.48
C LEU A 6 -7.98 4.40 15.03
N THR A 7 -8.43 4.77 16.22
CA THR A 7 -8.05 6.03 16.86
C THR A 7 -6.53 6.08 17.13
N SER A 8 -5.96 4.98 17.64
CA SER A 8 -4.52 4.89 17.92
C SER A 8 -3.70 4.98 16.63
N LEU A 9 -4.13 4.29 15.57
CA LEU A 9 -3.53 4.40 14.23
C LEU A 9 -3.68 5.81 13.66
N GLY A 10 -4.78 6.50 13.95
CA GLY A 10 -4.99 7.90 13.54
C GLY A 10 -3.94 8.84 14.13
N VAL A 11 -3.57 8.66 15.40
CA VAL A 11 -2.50 9.43 16.05
C VAL A 11 -1.15 9.17 15.40
N ILE A 12 -0.79 7.88 15.20
CA ILE A 12 0.46 7.52 14.52
C ILE A 12 0.48 8.04 13.08
N GLY A 13 -0.65 7.92 12.38
CA GLY A 13 -0.85 8.43 11.03
C GLY A 13 -0.66 9.95 10.94
N ALA A 14 -1.11 10.70 11.94
CA ALA A 14 -0.87 12.13 12.04
C ALA A 14 0.62 12.45 12.26
N LEU A 15 1.30 11.67 13.12
CA LEU A 15 2.72 11.83 13.41
C LEU A 15 3.60 11.63 12.16
N VAL A 16 3.34 10.58 11.37
CA VAL A 16 4.11 10.29 10.14
C VAL A 16 3.70 11.17 8.95
N LYS A 17 2.66 12.00 9.08
CA LYS A 17 2.15 12.79 7.96
C LYS A 17 3.13 13.87 7.50
N ASN A 18 3.90 14.42 8.43
CA ASN A 18 4.80 15.56 8.21
C ASN A 18 6.17 15.18 7.63
N ASP A 19 6.41 13.89 7.36
CA ASP A 19 7.67 13.41 6.77
C ASP A 19 8.93 13.78 7.59
N GLU A 20 8.79 13.86 8.91
CA GLU A 20 9.90 14.12 9.83
C GLU A 20 10.76 12.86 10.00
N GLU A 21 12.04 12.93 9.61
CA GLU A 21 12.97 11.79 9.67
C GLU A 21 13.13 11.22 11.09
N GLU A 22 13.17 12.09 12.10
CA GLU A 22 13.29 11.68 13.51
C GLU A 22 12.07 10.89 13.99
N VAL A 23 10.87 11.20 13.49
CA VAL A 23 9.67 10.40 13.75
C VAL A 23 9.84 9.00 13.16
N ILE A 24 10.36 8.89 11.93
CA ILE A 24 10.57 7.57 11.30
C ILE A 24 11.61 6.78 12.09
N LYS A 25 12.76 7.36 12.45
CA LYS A 25 13.78 6.70 13.27
C LYS A 25 13.23 6.21 14.60
N PHE A 26 12.47 7.06 15.31
CA PHE A 26 11.80 6.68 16.54
C PHE A 26 10.87 5.48 16.31
N LEU A 27 10.01 5.54 15.29
CA LEU A 27 9.08 4.49 14.93
C LEU A 27 9.77 3.17 14.58
N LEU A 28 10.90 3.20 13.87
CA LEU A 28 11.68 2.01 13.53
C LEU A 28 12.30 1.30 14.75
N SER A 29 12.51 2.03 15.85
CA SER A 29 12.94 1.44 17.13
C SER A 29 11.82 0.67 17.85
N THR A 30 10.58 0.79 17.35
CA THR A 30 9.38 0.14 17.90
C THR A 30 8.87 -0.99 16.99
N GLU A 31 7.86 -1.73 17.43
CA GLU A 31 7.20 -2.79 16.65
C GLU A 31 6.12 -2.27 15.67
N ILE A 32 6.21 -1.02 15.21
CA ILE A 32 5.18 -0.42 14.36
C ILE A 32 5.03 -1.11 12.99
N ILE A 33 6.13 -1.58 12.38
CA ILE A 33 6.06 -2.30 11.10
C ILE A 33 5.35 -3.65 11.28
N PRO A 34 5.76 -4.55 12.19
CA PRO A 34 5.03 -5.78 12.49
C PRO A 34 3.54 -5.55 12.81
N LEU A 35 3.24 -4.54 13.64
CA LEU A 35 1.87 -4.19 13.99
C LEU A 35 1.06 -3.73 12.76
N SER A 36 1.65 -2.87 11.92
CA SER A 36 1.02 -2.38 10.70
C SER A 36 0.74 -3.53 9.74
N LEU A 37 1.70 -4.44 9.54
CA LEU A 37 1.53 -5.62 8.68
C LEU A 37 0.40 -6.54 9.17
N ARG A 38 0.30 -6.77 10.48
CA ARG A 38 -0.80 -7.55 11.07
C ARG A 38 -2.16 -6.92 10.80
N ILE A 39 -2.26 -5.59 10.91
CA ILE A 39 -3.50 -4.85 10.65
C ILE A 39 -3.81 -4.81 9.14
N MET A 40 -2.79 -4.66 8.30
CA MET A 40 -2.92 -4.74 6.84
C MET A 40 -3.46 -6.09 6.38
N GLU A 41 -3.13 -7.18 7.08
CA GLU A 41 -3.63 -8.52 6.76
C GLU A 41 -5.07 -8.73 7.27
N GLN A 42 -5.32 -8.46 8.56
CA GLN A 42 -6.52 -8.93 9.27
C GLN A 42 -7.49 -7.82 9.71
N GLY A 43 -7.13 -6.54 9.52
CA GLY A 43 -7.96 -5.41 9.92
C GLY A 43 -9.18 -5.17 9.03
N SER A 44 -10.05 -4.25 9.47
CA SER A 44 -11.09 -3.69 8.61
C SER A 44 -10.49 -2.84 7.50
N GLU A 45 -11.26 -2.56 6.45
CA GLU A 45 -10.81 -1.78 5.30
C GLU A 45 -10.22 -0.41 5.70
N LEU A 46 -10.88 0.30 6.62
CA LEU A 46 -10.36 1.57 7.15
C LEU A 46 -9.04 1.39 7.89
N SER A 47 -8.95 0.38 8.77
CA SER A 47 -7.73 0.09 9.52
C SER A 47 -6.58 -0.31 8.59
N LYS A 48 -6.86 -1.12 7.56
CA LYS A 48 -5.90 -1.50 6.51
C LYS A 48 -5.41 -0.27 5.76
N THR A 49 -6.30 0.66 5.42
CA THR A 49 -5.94 1.91 4.75
C THR A 49 -4.97 2.75 5.58
N VAL A 50 -5.26 2.95 6.87
CA VAL A 50 -4.39 3.74 7.74
C VAL A 50 -3.06 3.01 8.01
N ALA A 51 -3.07 1.70 8.26
CA ALA A 51 -1.86 0.92 8.46
C ALA A 51 -0.96 0.89 7.22
N THR A 52 -1.55 0.76 6.03
CA THR A 52 -0.80 0.82 4.76
C THR A 52 -0.24 2.21 4.53
N PHE A 53 -0.97 3.27 4.89
CA PHE A 53 -0.45 4.64 4.84
C PHE A 53 0.76 4.85 5.76
N ILE A 54 0.72 4.32 6.98
CA ILE A 54 1.87 4.37 7.92
C ILE A 54 3.07 3.64 7.32
N LEU A 55 2.89 2.41 6.82
CA LEU A 55 3.96 1.68 6.16
C LEU A 55 4.48 2.43 4.93
N GLN A 56 3.61 3.04 4.14
CA GLN A 56 3.99 3.83 2.96
C GLN A 56 4.87 5.02 3.36
N LYS A 57 4.54 5.72 4.46
CA LYS A 57 5.35 6.83 4.97
C LYS A 57 6.72 6.36 5.45
N ILE A 58 6.78 5.25 6.17
CA ILE A 58 8.05 4.62 6.55
C ILE A 58 8.89 4.27 5.32
N LEU A 59 8.29 3.66 4.29
CA LEU A 59 9.02 3.30 3.07
C LEU A 59 9.47 4.53 2.27
N THR A 60 8.74 5.64 2.35
CA THR A 60 9.09 6.87 1.62
C THR A 60 10.41 7.45 2.13
N ASP A 61 10.66 7.33 3.44
CA ASP A 61 11.93 7.67 4.07
C ASP A 61 13.05 6.67 3.69
N ASP A 62 14.27 7.18 3.46
CA ASP A 62 15.42 6.36 3.05
C ASP A 62 15.87 5.39 4.17
N THR A 63 15.82 5.84 5.43
CA THR A 63 16.16 5.00 6.59
C THR A 63 15.13 3.87 6.74
N GLY A 64 13.84 4.19 6.57
CA GLY A 64 12.77 3.21 6.61
C GLY A 64 12.83 2.18 5.47
N LEU A 65 13.10 2.62 4.23
CA LEU A 65 13.33 1.70 3.12
C LEU A 65 14.53 0.79 3.38
N ALA A 66 15.66 1.36 3.82
CA ALA A 66 16.86 0.60 4.13
C ALA A 66 16.59 -0.44 5.23
N TYR A 67 15.84 -0.08 6.28
CA TYR A 67 15.45 -0.99 7.34
C TYR A 67 14.61 -2.18 6.85
N VAL A 68 13.60 -1.92 6.01
CA VAL A 68 12.72 -2.96 5.46
C VAL A 68 13.50 -3.90 4.52
N CYS A 69 14.39 -3.35 3.70
CA CYS A 69 15.18 -4.10 2.73
C CYS A 69 16.50 -4.66 3.30
N GLN A 70 16.78 -4.45 4.60
CA GLN A 70 18.02 -4.86 5.25
C GLN A 70 18.20 -6.38 5.21
N THR A 71 17.14 -7.12 5.54
CA THR A 71 17.13 -8.59 5.53
C THR A 71 16.07 -9.11 4.57
N TYR A 72 16.31 -10.31 4.03
CA TYR A 72 15.34 -10.96 3.15
C TYR A 72 14.01 -11.19 3.87
N GLU A 73 14.03 -11.62 5.13
CA GLU A 73 12.82 -11.92 5.92
C GLU A 73 11.91 -10.70 6.10
N ARG A 74 12.48 -9.52 6.40
CA ARG A 74 11.70 -8.28 6.56
C ARG A 74 11.04 -7.88 5.25
N PHE A 75 11.82 -7.86 4.16
CA PHE A 75 11.30 -7.58 2.83
C PHE A 75 10.22 -8.60 2.42
N SER A 76 10.49 -9.90 2.56
CA SER A 76 9.59 -10.96 2.11
C SER A 76 8.27 -10.92 2.87
N HIS A 77 8.30 -10.60 4.17
CA HIS A 77 7.07 -10.43 4.94
C HIS A 77 6.24 -9.25 4.42
N VAL A 78 6.87 -8.09 4.20
CA VAL A 78 6.18 -6.91 3.63
C VAL A 78 5.60 -7.23 2.24
N ALA A 79 6.40 -7.80 1.34
CA ALA A 79 5.98 -8.15 -0.01
C ALA A 79 4.83 -9.17 -0.01
N MET A 80 4.89 -10.19 0.86
CA MET A 80 3.82 -11.17 1.01
C MET A 80 2.50 -10.52 1.44
N ILE A 81 2.51 -9.63 2.44
CA ILE A 81 1.29 -8.97 2.90
C ILE A 81 0.73 -8.05 1.81
N LEU A 82 1.58 -7.24 1.16
CA LEU A 82 1.14 -6.41 0.03
C LEU A 82 0.55 -7.26 -1.10
N GLY A 83 1.13 -8.44 -1.38
CA GLY A 83 0.61 -9.37 -2.39
C GLY A 83 -0.78 -9.89 -2.04
N LYS A 84 -1.00 -10.31 -0.78
CA LYS A 84 -2.32 -10.70 -0.29
C LYS A 84 -3.34 -9.56 -0.42
N MET A 85 -2.92 -8.32 -0.15
CA MET A 85 -3.80 -7.15 -0.29
C MET A 85 -4.21 -6.91 -1.73
N VAL A 86 -3.28 -7.02 -2.68
CA VAL A 86 -3.58 -6.92 -4.12
C VAL A 86 -4.59 -7.98 -4.54
N ILE A 87 -4.36 -9.24 -4.17
CA ILE A 87 -5.26 -10.35 -4.50
C ILE A 87 -6.66 -10.11 -3.91
N ASN A 88 -6.74 -9.58 -2.69
CA ASN A 88 -8.04 -9.28 -2.06
C ASN A 88 -8.75 -8.10 -2.75
N LEU A 89 -8.03 -7.04 -3.12
CA LEU A 89 -8.58 -5.92 -3.87
C LEU A 89 -9.11 -6.34 -5.25
N ALA A 90 -8.49 -7.35 -5.88
CA ALA A 90 -8.93 -7.89 -7.16
C ALA A 90 -10.18 -8.77 -7.06
N LYS A 91 -10.44 -9.40 -5.90
CA LYS A 91 -11.60 -10.27 -5.68
C LYS A 91 -12.91 -9.49 -5.48
N GLU A 92 -12.84 -8.19 -5.25
CA GLU A 92 -14.01 -7.35 -5.04
C GLU A 92 -14.54 -6.80 -6.38
N PRO A 93 -15.72 -7.25 -6.87
CA PRO A 93 -16.25 -6.78 -8.14
C PRO A 93 -16.57 -5.28 -8.06
N SER A 94 -16.18 -4.53 -9.09
CA SER A 94 -16.54 -3.12 -9.25
C SER A 94 -18.04 -2.98 -9.55
N PRO A 95 -18.89 -2.37 -8.70
CA PRO A 95 -20.30 -2.15 -8.98
C PRO A 95 -20.48 -0.78 -9.63
N ARG A 96 -19.99 -0.63 -10.87
CA ARG A 96 -20.08 0.64 -11.63
C ARG A 96 -21.47 0.92 -12.22
N LEU A 97 -22.54 0.60 -11.49
CA LEU A 97 -23.92 0.97 -11.83
C LEU A 97 -24.53 2.00 -10.87
N LEU A 98 -23.74 2.69 -10.04
CA LEU A 98 -24.26 3.79 -9.19
C LEU A 98 -23.46 5.07 -9.43
N LYS A 99 -23.58 5.58 -10.66
CA LYS A 99 -22.85 6.75 -11.15
C LYS A 99 -23.29 8.11 -10.56
N HIS A 100 -24.21 8.21 -9.59
CA HIS A 100 -24.80 9.52 -9.26
C HIS A 100 -25.51 9.65 -7.89
N VAL A 101 -24.88 9.34 -6.74
CA VAL A 101 -25.46 9.83 -5.46
C VAL A 101 -24.38 10.25 -4.46
N GLY A 102 -24.37 11.54 -4.16
CA GLY A 102 -24.17 12.06 -2.80
C GLY A 102 -22.76 12.00 -2.21
N LYS A 103 -22.09 13.15 -2.21
CA LYS A 103 -21.08 13.50 -1.21
C LYS A 103 -21.57 13.14 0.20
N MET A 104 -20.67 12.54 0.97
CA MET A 104 -20.69 12.38 2.43
C MET A 104 -21.65 11.32 3.00
N VAL A 105 -21.02 10.41 3.76
CA VAL A 105 -21.58 9.59 4.84
C VAL A 105 -22.31 8.30 4.40
N ILE A 106 -21.64 7.17 4.71
CA ILE A 106 -22.09 5.77 4.73
C ILE A 106 -22.24 5.11 3.35
N ASN A 107 -21.19 4.40 2.92
CA ASN A 107 -21.34 3.22 2.08
C ASN A 107 -20.30 2.17 2.47
N LEU A 108 -20.74 1.21 3.29
CA LEU A 108 -20.05 0.00 3.74
C LEU A 108 -20.16 -1.13 2.69
N ALA A 109 -20.19 -0.82 1.40
CA ALA A 109 -20.40 -1.84 0.38
C ALA A 109 -19.61 -1.60 -0.92
N LYS A 110 -18.52 -2.36 -1.05
CA LYS A 110 -18.10 -3.06 -2.26
C LYS A 110 -17.57 -2.22 -3.43
N GLU A 111 -16.69 -1.25 -3.21
CA GLU A 111 -15.79 -0.81 -4.29
C GLU A 111 -14.35 -1.20 -3.92
N PRO A 112 -13.50 -1.66 -4.87
CA PRO A 112 -12.08 -1.84 -4.59
C PRO A 112 -11.53 -0.49 -4.14
N SER A 113 -11.12 -0.40 -2.87
CA SER A 113 -10.78 0.86 -2.19
C SER A 113 -9.66 1.59 -2.94
N PRO A 114 -9.95 2.68 -3.71
CA PRO A 114 -8.94 3.33 -4.55
C PRO A 114 -7.80 3.91 -3.72
N ARG A 115 -8.12 4.32 -2.49
CA ARG A 115 -7.15 4.79 -1.49
C ARG A 115 -6.20 3.68 -1.07
N LEU A 116 -6.72 2.49 -0.79
CA LEU A 116 -5.89 1.35 -0.39
C LEU A 116 -4.95 0.94 -1.53
N LEU A 117 -5.49 0.78 -2.75
CA LEU A 117 -4.69 0.45 -3.93
C LEU A 117 -3.57 1.49 -4.15
N LYS A 118 -3.89 2.77 -4.00
CA LYS A 118 -2.90 3.86 -4.09
C LYS A 118 -1.74 3.71 -3.12
N HIS A 119 -2.02 3.38 -1.86
CA HIS A 119 -0.97 3.14 -0.87
C HIS A 119 -0.16 1.89 -1.22
N VAL A 120 -0.82 0.80 -1.62
CA VAL A 120 -0.15 -0.45 -2.02
C VAL A 120 0.79 -0.25 -3.22
N VAL A 121 0.32 0.42 -4.28
CA VAL A 121 1.13 0.71 -5.48
C VAL A 121 2.33 1.59 -5.12
N ARG A 122 2.15 2.58 -4.23
CA ARG A 122 3.26 3.41 -3.74
C ARG A 122 4.28 2.62 -2.95
N CYS A 123 3.86 1.70 -2.08
CA CYS A 123 4.77 0.82 -1.37
C CYS A 123 5.60 -0.02 -2.35
N TYR A 124 4.99 -0.65 -3.35
CA TYR A 124 5.72 -1.42 -4.37
C TYR A 124 6.68 -0.54 -5.18
N SER A 125 6.21 0.61 -5.65
CA SER A 125 7.05 1.56 -6.39
C SER A 125 8.28 1.94 -5.57
N ARG A 126 8.11 2.22 -4.28
CA ARG A 126 9.20 2.62 -3.41
C ARG A 126 10.15 1.46 -3.07
N LEU A 127 9.62 0.25 -2.86
CA LEU A 127 10.44 -0.95 -2.70
C LEU A 127 11.31 -1.22 -3.93
N SER A 128 10.81 -0.92 -5.13
CA SER A 128 11.56 -1.10 -6.38
C SER A 128 12.77 -0.17 -6.53
N ASP A 129 12.89 0.88 -5.71
CA ASP A 129 14.06 1.75 -5.69
C ASP A 129 15.28 1.09 -5.01
N ASN A 130 15.07 0.01 -4.25
CA ASN A 130 16.16 -0.76 -3.64
C ASN A 130 16.55 -1.94 -4.55
N ASN A 131 17.82 -2.00 -4.99
CA ASN A 131 18.30 -3.03 -5.92
C ASN A 131 18.03 -4.47 -5.47
N ARG A 132 18.13 -4.77 -4.18
CA ARG A 132 17.89 -6.12 -3.64
C ARG A 132 16.40 -6.48 -3.67
N ALA A 133 15.56 -5.55 -3.24
CA ALA A 133 14.10 -5.73 -3.30
C ALA A 133 13.61 -5.79 -4.75
N LEU A 134 14.16 -4.98 -5.65
CA LEU A 134 13.84 -4.97 -7.08
C LEU A 134 14.02 -6.36 -7.70
N GLN A 135 15.16 -7.02 -7.47
CA GLN A 135 15.43 -8.36 -7.99
C GLN A 135 14.39 -9.39 -7.51
N ALA A 136 13.97 -9.31 -6.25
CA ALA A 136 12.95 -10.19 -5.72
C ALA A 136 11.53 -9.83 -6.22
N LEU A 137 11.23 -8.54 -6.38
CA LEU A 137 9.94 -8.05 -6.86
C LEU A 137 9.64 -8.52 -8.29
N VAL A 138 10.65 -8.64 -9.16
CA VAL A 138 10.45 -9.22 -10.50
C VAL A 138 9.82 -10.62 -10.43
N GLN A 139 10.16 -11.40 -9.40
CA GLN A 139 9.67 -12.76 -9.23
C GLN A 139 8.34 -12.84 -8.45
N CYS A 140 8.10 -11.91 -7.52
CA CYS A 140 6.97 -11.99 -6.60
C CYS A 140 5.89 -10.91 -6.77
N LEU A 141 6.01 -10.01 -7.76
CA LEU A 141 4.97 -9.02 -8.03
C LEU A 141 3.66 -9.73 -8.43
N PRO A 142 2.52 -9.42 -7.79
CA PRO A 142 1.23 -10.01 -8.16
C PRO A 142 0.84 -9.73 -9.60
N ASP A 143 0.27 -10.72 -10.28
CA ASP A 143 -0.10 -10.61 -11.71
C ASP A 143 -1.23 -9.60 -11.94
N GLN A 144 -2.08 -9.36 -10.94
CA GLN A 144 -3.15 -8.35 -11.01
C GLN A 144 -2.61 -6.91 -11.17
N LEU A 145 -1.34 -6.67 -10.82
CA LEU A 145 -0.67 -5.39 -11.08
C LEU A 145 -0.02 -5.33 -12.47
N LYS A 146 0.04 -6.45 -13.20
CA LYS A 146 0.63 -6.57 -14.55
C LYS A 146 -0.43 -6.71 -15.64
N ASP A 147 -1.61 -7.23 -15.30
CA ASP A 147 -2.73 -7.43 -16.20
C ASP A 147 -3.77 -6.28 -16.11
N ASP A 148 -4.86 -6.41 -16.86
CA ASP A 148 -5.92 -5.41 -16.95
C ASP A 148 -6.82 -5.31 -15.68
N THR A 149 -6.55 -6.07 -14.61
CA THR A 149 -7.40 -6.13 -13.40
C THR A 149 -7.73 -4.75 -12.83
N PHE A 150 -6.74 -3.84 -12.77
CA PHE A 150 -6.92 -2.49 -12.22
C PHE A 150 -6.95 -1.38 -13.29
N LYS A 151 -7.06 -1.71 -14.58
CA LYS A 151 -7.00 -0.74 -15.68
C LYS A 151 -7.90 0.48 -15.48
N ASN A 152 -9.17 0.24 -15.18
CA ASN A 152 -10.14 1.32 -14.97
C ASN A 152 -9.76 2.24 -13.80
N LEU A 153 -9.24 1.69 -12.69
CA LEU A 153 -8.81 2.50 -11.53
C LEU A 153 -7.54 3.29 -11.84
N LEU A 154 -6.63 2.72 -12.62
CA LEU A 154 -5.42 3.40 -13.08
C LEU A 154 -5.76 4.54 -14.04
N GLU A 155 -6.74 4.38 -14.92
CA GLU A 155 -7.18 5.45 -15.81
C GLU A 155 -7.87 6.60 -15.07
N GLU A 156 -8.60 6.31 -14.00
CA GLU A 156 -9.33 7.32 -13.21
C GLU A 156 -8.48 8.09 -12.20
N ASP A 157 -7.49 7.46 -11.54
CA ASP A 157 -6.57 8.14 -10.61
C ASP A 157 -5.18 8.29 -11.22
N ARG A 158 -4.93 9.50 -11.76
CA ARG A 158 -3.64 9.92 -12.34
C ARG A 158 -2.45 9.67 -11.41
N SER A 159 -2.64 9.82 -10.09
CA SER A 159 -1.57 9.60 -9.13
C SER A 159 -1.22 8.12 -9.04
N ILE A 160 -2.21 7.22 -8.97
CA ILE A 160 -1.94 5.76 -8.96
C ILE A 160 -1.22 5.37 -10.24
N LYS A 161 -1.68 5.86 -11.40
CA LYS A 161 -1.04 5.60 -12.70
C LYS A 161 0.42 6.02 -12.73
N THR A 162 0.78 7.18 -12.15
CA THR A 162 2.18 7.63 -12.09
C THR A 162 3.07 6.66 -11.30
N TYR A 163 2.65 6.25 -10.10
CA TYR A 163 3.44 5.33 -9.29
C TYR A 163 3.48 3.91 -9.90
N TRP A 164 2.38 3.48 -10.51
CA TRP A 164 2.33 2.20 -11.23
C TRP A 164 3.29 2.19 -12.42
N LYS A 165 3.32 3.26 -13.23
CA LYS A 165 4.28 3.39 -14.34
C LYS A 165 5.74 3.41 -13.85
N ALA A 166 6.01 4.09 -12.74
CA ALA A 166 7.35 4.10 -12.14
C ALA A 166 7.78 2.69 -11.72
N LEU A 167 6.90 1.94 -11.07
CA LEU A 167 7.11 0.54 -10.70
C LEU A 167 7.39 -0.34 -11.93
N MET A 168 6.53 -0.29 -12.96
CA MET A 168 6.71 -1.09 -14.17
C MET A 168 8.02 -0.77 -14.89
N ARG A 169 8.38 0.53 -14.97
CA ARG A 169 9.65 0.97 -15.54
C ARG A 169 10.84 0.41 -14.75
N ASN A 170 10.82 0.49 -13.42
CA ASN A 170 11.91 -0.02 -12.60
C ASN A 170 12.08 -1.55 -12.76
N LEU A 171 10.97 -2.27 -12.95
CA LEU A 171 10.94 -3.70 -13.19
C LEU A 171 11.20 -4.10 -14.66
N HIS A 172 11.36 -3.14 -15.58
CA HIS A 172 11.48 -3.38 -17.02
C HIS A 172 10.29 -4.16 -17.62
N LEU A 173 9.09 -3.95 -17.08
CA LEU A 173 7.84 -4.56 -17.55
C LEU A 173 7.11 -3.63 -18.53
N PRO A 174 6.34 -4.19 -19.51
CA PRO A 174 5.55 -3.38 -20.43
C PRO A 174 4.47 -2.56 -19.70
N CYS A 175 4.14 -1.39 -20.26
CA CYS A 175 3.24 -0.40 -19.66
C CYS A 175 1.90 -0.26 -20.41
N ASP A 176 1.43 -1.31 -21.09
CA ASP A 176 0.37 -1.24 -22.11
C ASP A 176 -1.07 -1.09 -21.55
N ILE A 177 -1.20 -0.54 -20.35
CA ILE A 177 -2.48 -0.31 -19.63
C ILE A 177 -2.99 1.14 -19.75
#